data_AF-A0A5J9SEH8-F1
#
_entry.id   AF-A0A5J9SEH8-F1
#
_cell.length_a   1.000
_cell.length_b   1.000
_cell.length_c   1.000
_cell.angle_alpha   90.00
_cell.angle_beta   90.00
_cell.angle_gamma   90.00
#
_symmetry.space_group_name_H-M   'P 1'
#
loop_
_entity.id
_entity.type
_entity.pdbx_description
1 polymer ?
#
loop_
_entity_poly.entity_id
_entity_poly.type
_entity_poly.pdbx_seq_one_letter_code
_entity_poly.pdbx_strand_id
1 'polypeptide(L)'
;MTPRRKCQRLEDGDEGDGVDRLSDLSDDVLLDIIDRLCSVHAAARTSILSRRWRGLWTGLSEVVLDVDPCKAESVLTQLALPMLKCLDIYLNRWMTPRQLSAILCVAARLAPEKRFAISTAHRVVGDDTIQLPCFYNTTALELDMVGAPFTLPQSGEFTALRDLSLTWCRIDPAALLAMCPSLRVLEINDCCALTAVTVHSSSLEKLSLCGTQWEISSIDIAAPELKELKLDVEMTDEFSASILVPMLQKLDWDCSFPDHNVGVGELWRLRSICERKIYGYHVVSMYIYCDSAV
;
A
#
# COMPACT_ATOMS: atom_id res chain seq x y z
N MET A 1 50.83 -44.22 -12.52
CA MET A 1 51.10 -43.73 -13.90
C MET A 1 50.48 -44.71 -14.88
N THR A 2 49.34 -44.33 -15.47
CA THR A 2 48.68 -44.96 -16.64
C THR A 2 47.64 -43.95 -17.17
N PRO A 3 47.27 -43.99 -18.46
CA PRO A 3 47.15 -42.77 -19.27
C PRO A 3 45.75 -42.17 -19.42
N ARG A 4 45.76 -40.89 -19.82
CA ARG A 4 44.65 -40.04 -20.25
C ARG A 4 43.72 -40.74 -21.25
N ARG A 5 42.41 -40.78 -20.93
CA ARG A 5 41.35 -40.90 -21.94
C ARG A 5 40.79 -39.51 -22.22
N LYS A 6 41.24 -38.89 -23.31
CA LYS A 6 40.52 -37.77 -23.93
C LYS A 6 39.29 -38.40 -24.60
N CYS A 7 38.09 -38.15 -24.07
CA CYS A 7 36.89 -38.27 -24.87
C CYS A 7 36.98 -37.21 -25.97
N GLN A 8 37.16 -37.65 -27.21
CA GLN A 8 36.95 -36.80 -28.38
C GLN A 8 35.48 -36.39 -28.38
N ARG A 9 35.27 -35.08 -28.33
CA ARG A 9 33.98 -34.45 -28.50
C ARG A 9 33.63 -34.63 -29.98
N LEU A 10 32.58 -35.39 -30.28
CA LEU A 10 32.01 -35.41 -31.62
C LEU A 10 31.47 -34.01 -31.88
N GLU A 11 32.09 -33.32 -32.83
CA GLU A 11 31.60 -32.07 -33.39
C GLU A 11 30.39 -32.43 -34.25
N ASP A 12 29.20 -32.31 -33.65
CA ASP A 12 27.95 -32.24 -34.40
C ASP A 12 27.71 -30.75 -34.67
N GLY A 13 27.83 -30.39 -35.95
CA GLY A 13 27.66 -29.03 -36.45
C GLY A 13 26.20 -28.64 -36.44
N ASP A 14 25.84 -27.81 -35.47
CA ASP A 14 24.79 -26.81 -35.60
C ASP A 14 25.44 -25.45 -35.28
N GLU A 15 26.10 -24.86 -36.28
CA GLU A 15 26.50 -23.45 -36.25
C GLU A 15 25.23 -22.60 -36.38
N GLY A 16 24.41 -22.63 -35.34
CA GLY A 16 23.63 -21.45 -35.00
C GLY A 16 24.64 -20.34 -34.76
N ASP A 17 24.77 -19.44 -35.74
CA ASP A 17 25.55 -18.21 -35.66
C ASP A 17 25.24 -17.53 -34.32
N GLY A 18 26.11 -17.76 -33.33
CA GLY A 18 25.90 -17.39 -31.91
C GLY A 18 25.94 -15.88 -31.68
N VAL A 19 25.56 -15.10 -32.68
CA VAL A 19 25.49 -13.65 -32.70
C VAL A 19 24.40 -13.22 -31.73
N ASP A 20 24.86 -12.51 -30.70
CA ASP A 20 24.02 -11.88 -29.69
C ASP A 20 23.31 -10.65 -30.27
N ARG A 21 22.26 -10.90 -31.07
CA ARG A 21 21.43 -9.86 -31.70
C ARG A 21 20.65 -9.01 -30.69
N LEU A 22 20.48 -9.53 -29.47
CA LEU A 22 19.85 -8.80 -28.37
C LEU A 22 20.77 -7.68 -27.88
N SER A 23 22.06 -7.95 -27.72
CA SER A 23 23.03 -6.92 -27.32
C SER A 23 23.33 -5.88 -28.40
N ASP A 24 22.88 -6.03 -29.64
CA ASP A 24 23.05 -5.04 -30.70
C ASP A 24 21.98 -3.92 -30.69
N LEU A 25 20.92 -4.09 -29.89
CA LEU A 25 19.85 -3.09 -29.73
C LEU A 25 20.34 -1.80 -29.03
N SER A 26 19.62 -0.68 -29.20
CA SER A 26 19.94 0.56 -28.46
C SER A 26 19.58 0.40 -26.98
N ASP A 27 20.26 1.15 -26.11
CA ASP A 27 20.04 1.06 -24.67
C ASP A 27 18.59 1.39 -24.29
N ASP A 28 17.93 2.28 -25.03
CA ASP A 28 16.52 2.64 -24.85
C ASP A 28 15.58 1.45 -25.09
N VAL A 29 15.85 0.64 -26.12
CA VAL A 29 15.07 -0.58 -26.43
C VAL A 29 15.36 -1.67 -25.40
N LEU A 30 16.61 -1.79 -24.97
CA LEU A 30 16.98 -2.73 -23.90
C LEU A 30 16.31 -2.37 -22.59
N LEU A 31 16.24 -1.08 -22.23
CA LEU A 31 15.52 -0.58 -21.08
C LEU A 31 14.02 -0.85 -21.19
N ASP A 32 13.40 -0.64 -22.36
CA ASP A 32 11.97 -0.96 -22.58
C ASP A 32 11.68 -2.47 -22.41
N ILE A 33 12.58 -3.34 -22.88
CA ILE A 33 12.45 -4.80 -22.66
C ILE A 33 12.53 -5.14 -21.17
N ILE A 34 13.47 -4.53 -20.44
CA ILE A 34 13.66 -4.79 -19.01
C ILE A 34 12.51 -4.21 -18.18
N ASP A 35 11.99 -3.03 -18.53
CA ASP A 35 10.84 -2.38 -17.89
C ASP A 35 9.59 -3.26 -18.02
N ARG A 36 9.39 -3.89 -19.18
CA ARG A 36 8.32 -4.88 -19.42
C ARG A 36 8.44 -6.17 -18.62
N LEU A 37 9.58 -6.47 -18.01
CA LEU A 37 9.71 -7.62 -17.11
C LEU A 37 9.04 -7.37 -15.76
N CYS A 38 8.81 -6.09 -15.40
CA CYS A 38 8.16 -5.63 -14.16
C CYS A 38 8.71 -6.29 -12.87
N SER A 39 9.95 -6.77 -12.90
CA SER A 39 10.58 -7.50 -11.80
C SER A 39 12.08 -7.23 -11.81
N VAL A 40 12.58 -6.68 -10.71
CA VAL A 40 14.01 -6.43 -10.52
C VAL A 40 14.80 -7.74 -10.58
N HIS A 41 14.23 -8.84 -10.10
CA HIS A 41 14.90 -10.14 -10.14
C HIS A 41 15.02 -10.67 -11.58
N ALA A 42 13.95 -10.59 -12.37
CA ALA A 42 13.98 -10.95 -13.78
C ALA A 42 14.92 -10.02 -14.58
N ALA A 43 14.84 -8.72 -14.32
CA ALA A 43 15.71 -7.69 -14.88
C ALA A 43 17.18 -7.93 -14.55
N ALA A 44 17.52 -8.17 -13.29
CA ALA A 44 18.88 -8.45 -12.86
C ALA A 44 19.41 -9.75 -13.49
N ARG A 45 18.57 -10.78 -13.68
CA ARG A 45 18.97 -12.02 -14.37
C ARG A 45 19.34 -11.80 -15.84
N THR A 46 18.83 -10.76 -16.49
CA THR A 46 19.27 -10.40 -17.85
C THR A 46 20.73 -9.98 -17.92
N SER A 47 21.35 -9.60 -16.79
CA SER A 47 22.80 -9.31 -16.66
C SER A 47 23.71 -10.50 -17.04
N ILE A 48 23.14 -11.71 -17.15
CA ILE A 48 23.84 -12.93 -17.57
C ILE A 48 23.92 -13.03 -19.11
N LEU A 49 23.02 -12.36 -19.84
CA LEU A 49 22.96 -12.42 -21.32
C LEU A 49 24.23 -11.87 -21.95
N SER A 50 24.67 -10.68 -21.52
CA SER A 50 25.96 -10.12 -21.92
C SER A 50 26.46 -9.06 -20.94
N ARG A 51 27.70 -8.59 -21.13
CA ARG A 51 28.23 -7.48 -20.32
C ARG A 51 27.41 -6.21 -20.46
N ARG A 52 26.75 -5.99 -21.61
CA ARG A 52 25.96 -4.79 -21.89
C ARG A 52 24.68 -4.73 -21.06
N TRP A 53 24.10 -5.89 -20.74
CA TRP A 53 22.91 -5.99 -19.89
C TRP A 53 23.20 -5.81 -18.40
N ARG A 54 24.47 -5.86 -17.99
CA ARG A 54 24.86 -5.65 -16.59
C ARG A 54 24.61 -4.20 -16.19
N GLY A 55 23.71 -4.01 -15.24
CA GLY A 55 23.39 -2.69 -14.72
C GLY A 55 22.31 -1.95 -15.52
N LEU A 56 21.77 -2.49 -16.63
CA LEU A 56 20.63 -1.83 -17.31
C LEU A 56 19.37 -1.81 -16.44
N TRP A 57 19.23 -2.77 -15.53
CA TRP A 57 18.19 -2.75 -14.50
C TRP A 57 18.29 -1.51 -13.59
N THR A 58 19.40 -0.77 -13.59
CA THR A 58 19.52 0.51 -12.88
C THR A 58 18.90 1.70 -13.62
N GLY A 59 18.38 1.50 -14.83
CA GLY A 59 17.59 2.49 -15.57
C GLY A 59 16.08 2.31 -15.42
N LEU A 60 15.63 1.35 -14.60
CA LEU A 60 14.20 1.09 -14.41
C LEU A 60 13.52 2.23 -13.68
N SER A 61 12.37 2.64 -14.19
CA SER A 61 11.54 3.66 -13.55
C SER A 61 10.53 3.04 -12.57
N GLU A 62 10.26 1.74 -12.70
CA GLU A 62 9.34 0.98 -11.85
C GLU A 62 10.03 -0.27 -11.30
N VAL A 63 10.00 -0.43 -9.98
CA VAL A 63 10.78 -1.44 -9.27
C VAL A 63 9.87 -2.20 -8.33
N VAL A 64 9.70 -3.50 -8.56
CA VAL A 64 9.00 -4.42 -7.65
C VAL A 64 10.02 -5.37 -7.02
N LEU A 65 10.04 -5.42 -5.69
CA LEU A 65 10.93 -6.25 -4.89
C LEU A 65 10.14 -7.23 -4.05
N ASP A 66 10.40 -8.52 -4.20
CA ASP A 66 10.01 -9.55 -3.24
C ASP A 66 11.28 -9.99 -2.51
N VAL A 67 11.43 -9.57 -1.26
CA VAL A 67 12.69 -9.69 -0.52
C VAL A 67 12.49 -10.13 0.91
N ASP A 68 13.48 -10.89 1.40
CA ASP A 68 13.64 -11.13 2.82
C ASP A 68 14.00 -9.79 3.52
N PRO A 69 13.30 -9.40 4.60
CA PRO A 69 13.59 -8.19 5.36
C PRO A 69 15.07 -8.06 5.78
N CYS A 70 15.77 -9.17 6.01
CA CYS A 70 17.19 -9.18 6.36
C CYS A 70 18.11 -8.74 5.22
N LYS A 71 17.62 -8.81 3.97
CA LYS A 71 18.38 -8.42 2.76
C LYS A 71 17.86 -7.13 2.13
N ALA A 72 16.64 -6.72 2.46
CA ALA A 72 15.95 -5.58 1.86
C ALA A 72 16.81 -4.31 1.87
N GLU A 73 17.39 -3.93 3.02
CA GLU A 73 18.25 -2.75 3.13
C GLU A 73 19.45 -2.79 2.15
N SER A 74 20.14 -3.93 2.06
CA SER A 74 21.28 -4.09 1.16
C SER A 74 20.89 -4.02 -0.32
N VAL A 75 19.71 -4.57 -0.67
CA VAL A 75 19.18 -4.54 -2.04
C VAL A 75 18.79 -3.10 -2.40
N LEU A 76 18.10 -2.41 -1.49
CA LEU A 76 17.70 -1.01 -1.69
C LEU A 76 18.90 -0.08 -1.82
N THR A 77 19.95 -0.30 -1.04
CA THR A 77 21.17 0.51 -1.12
C THR A 77 21.90 0.34 -2.46
N GLN A 78 21.74 -0.81 -3.12
CA GLN A 78 22.30 -1.05 -4.45
C GLN A 78 21.47 -0.45 -5.60
N LEU A 79 20.22 -0.08 -5.34
CA LEU A 79 19.35 0.60 -6.30
C LEU A 79 19.74 2.08 -6.39
N ALA A 80 20.89 2.39 -6.98
CA ALA A 80 21.25 3.78 -7.32
C ALA A 80 20.46 4.21 -8.57
N LEU A 81 19.17 4.54 -8.38
CA LEU A 81 18.23 4.87 -9.47
C LEU A 81 17.88 6.37 -9.45
N PRO A 82 18.51 7.21 -10.30
CA PRO A 82 18.26 8.66 -10.29
C PRO A 82 16.87 9.06 -10.83
N MET A 83 16.10 8.13 -11.43
CA MET A 83 14.80 8.40 -12.05
C MET A 83 13.70 7.42 -11.60
N LEU A 84 13.75 6.98 -10.33
CA LEU A 84 12.76 6.05 -9.79
C LEU A 84 11.38 6.71 -9.69
N LYS A 85 10.40 6.20 -10.43
CA LYS A 85 9.00 6.64 -10.36
C LYS A 85 8.22 5.82 -9.35
N CYS A 86 8.35 4.50 -9.40
CA CYS A 86 7.57 3.58 -8.59
C CYS A 86 8.48 2.57 -7.87
N LEU A 87 8.25 2.38 -6.57
CA LEU A 87 8.94 1.39 -5.76
C LEU A 87 7.92 0.61 -4.92
N ASP A 88 7.74 -0.66 -5.26
CA ASP A 88 6.86 -1.59 -4.54
C ASP A 88 7.71 -2.67 -3.87
N ILE A 89 7.56 -2.84 -2.56
CA ILE A 89 8.32 -3.79 -1.76
C ILE A 89 7.36 -4.75 -1.07
N TYR A 90 7.52 -6.04 -1.34
CA TYR A 90 6.85 -7.13 -0.66
C TYR A 90 7.84 -7.85 0.26
N LEU A 91 7.48 -7.95 1.54
CA LEU A 91 8.30 -8.57 2.57
C LEU A 91 7.74 -9.95 2.93
N ASN A 92 8.52 -10.99 2.64
CA ASN A 92 8.06 -12.39 2.65
C ASN A 92 8.36 -13.16 3.96
N ARG A 93 8.80 -12.46 5.01
CA ARG A 93 9.12 -13.04 6.34
C ARG A 93 8.74 -12.09 7.47
N TRP A 94 8.71 -12.62 8.69
CA TRP A 94 8.67 -11.81 9.91
C TRP A 94 9.89 -10.90 10.01
N MET A 95 9.70 -9.75 10.65
CA MET A 95 10.76 -8.79 10.91
C MET A 95 10.50 -8.02 12.20
N THR A 96 11.52 -7.31 12.64
CA THR A 96 11.46 -6.39 13.77
C THR A 96 11.11 -4.97 13.31
N PRO A 97 10.55 -4.12 14.20
CA PRO A 97 10.33 -2.69 13.92
C PRO A 97 11.59 -1.96 13.44
N ARG A 98 12.76 -2.33 13.99
CA ARG A 98 14.05 -1.77 13.61
C ARG A 98 14.41 -2.05 12.15
N GLN A 99 14.18 -3.28 11.68
CA GLN A 99 14.40 -3.63 10.28
C GLN A 99 13.46 -2.86 9.36
N LEU A 100 12.17 -2.76 9.72
CA LEU A 100 11.21 -1.97 8.94
C LEU A 100 11.62 -0.49 8.87
N SER A 101 12.03 0.09 10.01
CA SER A 101 12.50 1.47 10.07
C SER A 101 13.72 1.70 9.16
N ALA A 102 14.69 0.80 9.16
CA ALA A 102 15.86 0.88 8.27
C ALA A 102 15.45 0.81 6.79
N ILE A 103 14.57 -0.13 6.43
CA ILE A 103 14.04 -0.28 5.06
C ILE A 103 13.35 1.00 4.60
N LEU A 104 12.46 1.56 5.42
CA LEU A 104 11.75 2.80 5.12
C LEU A 104 12.70 3.98 4.95
N CYS A 105 13.74 4.08 5.80
CA CYS A 105 14.74 5.13 5.71
C CYS A 105 15.53 5.07 4.40
N VAL A 106 15.91 3.88 3.94
CA VAL A 106 16.60 3.73 2.65
C VAL A 106 15.64 4.00 1.50
N ALA A 107 14.40 3.49 1.54
CA ALA A 107 13.40 3.73 0.52
C ALA A 107 13.07 5.23 0.36
N ALA A 108 12.96 5.98 1.46
CA ALA A 108 12.73 7.42 1.42
C ALA A 108 13.88 8.19 0.75
N ARG A 109 15.13 7.69 0.87
CA ARG A 109 16.30 8.28 0.19
C ARG A 109 16.32 8.00 -1.31
N LEU A 110 15.72 6.89 -1.74
CA LEU A 110 15.52 6.60 -3.16
C LEU A 110 14.49 7.56 -3.80
N ALA A 111 13.69 8.24 -2.98
CA ALA A 111 12.81 9.33 -3.35
C ALA A 111 11.93 9.03 -4.59
N PRO A 112 11.14 7.95 -4.58
CA PRO A 112 10.28 7.60 -5.70
C PRO A 112 9.31 8.75 -6.00
N GLU A 113 9.25 9.18 -7.27
CA GLU A 113 8.49 10.37 -7.67
C GLU A 113 6.97 10.16 -7.64
N LYS A 114 6.51 8.98 -8.08
CA LYS A 114 5.07 8.71 -8.22
C LYS A 114 4.52 7.90 -7.08
N ARG A 115 5.10 6.74 -6.80
CA ARG A 115 4.53 5.75 -5.89
C ARG A 115 5.58 5.04 -5.04
N PHE A 116 5.31 4.92 -3.76
CA PHE A 116 5.97 3.99 -2.87
C PHE A 116 4.93 3.09 -2.22
N ALA A 117 5.06 1.77 -2.39
CA ALA A 117 4.26 0.80 -1.68
C ALA A 117 5.14 -0.18 -0.93
N ILE A 118 4.71 -0.53 0.28
CA ILE A 118 5.37 -1.57 1.05
C ILE A 118 4.33 -2.43 1.76
N SER A 119 4.43 -3.74 1.58
CA SER A 119 3.47 -4.72 2.08
C SER A 119 4.14 -5.91 2.75
N THR A 120 3.45 -6.52 3.71
CA THR A 120 3.88 -7.74 4.39
C THR A 120 2.68 -8.63 4.72
N ALA A 121 2.78 -9.92 4.41
CA ALA A 121 1.80 -10.91 4.88
C ALA A 121 2.01 -11.30 6.36
N HIS A 122 3.09 -10.82 6.97
CA HIS A 122 3.55 -11.20 8.29
C HIS A 122 3.52 -10.02 9.26
N ARG A 123 2.99 -10.25 10.47
CA ARG A 123 3.00 -9.28 11.56
C ARG A 123 4.44 -8.89 11.93
N VAL A 124 4.65 -7.59 12.14
CA VAL A 124 5.92 -7.06 12.69
C VAL A 124 6.02 -7.48 14.16
N VAL A 125 7.12 -8.14 14.53
CA VAL A 125 7.32 -8.72 15.85
C VAL A 125 8.06 -7.73 16.74
N GLY A 126 7.36 -7.20 17.74
CA GLY A 126 7.89 -6.27 18.74
C GLY A 126 6.94 -5.10 19.02
N ASP A 127 7.17 -4.40 20.12
CA ASP A 127 6.33 -3.28 20.57
C ASP A 127 6.97 -1.90 20.31
N ASP A 128 8.17 -1.87 19.72
CA ASP A 128 8.86 -0.62 19.38
C ASP A 128 8.10 0.15 18.30
N THR A 129 7.92 1.45 18.51
CA THR A 129 7.32 2.36 17.54
C THR A 129 8.25 2.63 16.35
N ILE A 130 7.67 2.73 15.15
CA ILE A 130 8.39 2.95 13.89
C ILE A 130 8.15 4.40 13.46
N GLN A 131 9.20 5.20 13.40
CA GLN A 131 9.10 6.53 12.81
C GLN A 131 8.97 6.42 11.29
N LEU A 132 7.90 7.01 10.75
CA LEU A 132 7.69 7.09 9.32
C LEU A 132 8.55 8.24 8.75
N PRO A 133 9.46 7.99 7.79
CA PRO A 133 10.24 9.05 7.17
C PRO A 133 9.38 9.89 6.21
N CYS A 134 9.74 11.17 6.03
CA CYS A 134 9.04 12.05 5.08
C CYS A 134 9.43 11.70 3.64
N PHE A 135 8.45 11.31 2.83
CA PHE A 135 8.61 11.07 1.40
C PHE A 135 8.32 12.36 0.62
N TYR A 136 9.31 13.24 0.53
CA TYR A 136 9.15 14.62 0.04
C TYR A 136 8.74 14.73 -1.44
N ASN A 137 9.10 13.74 -2.27
CA ASN A 137 8.79 13.75 -3.71
C ASN A 137 7.65 12.79 -4.09
N THR A 138 7.20 11.94 -3.19
CA THR A 138 6.29 10.83 -3.53
C THR A 138 4.85 11.29 -3.53
N THR A 139 4.15 11.10 -4.64
CA THR A 139 2.73 11.49 -4.76
C THR A 139 1.75 10.47 -4.20
N ALA A 140 2.10 9.19 -4.15
CA ALA A 140 1.27 8.10 -3.65
C ALA A 140 2.04 7.21 -2.67
N LEU A 141 1.51 7.03 -1.45
CA LEU A 141 2.09 6.21 -0.40
C LEU A 141 1.11 5.11 -0.02
N GLU A 142 1.56 3.86 -0.05
CA GLU A 142 0.78 2.70 0.36
C GLU A 142 1.54 1.88 1.40
N LEU A 143 0.94 1.76 2.59
CA LEU A 143 1.50 0.98 3.70
C LEU A 143 0.50 -0.12 4.06
N ASP A 144 0.85 -1.36 3.75
CA ASP A 144 0.09 -2.55 4.16
C ASP A 144 0.92 -3.35 5.17
N MET A 145 0.70 -3.06 6.46
CA MET A 145 1.62 -3.41 7.52
C MET A 145 0.89 -3.96 8.74
N VAL A 146 0.75 -5.28 8.78
CA VAL A 146 0.00 -6.00 9.82
C VAL A 146 0.49 -5.64 11.23
N GLY A 147 -0.25 -4.76 11.90
CA GLY A 147 -0.08 -4.38 13.31
C GLY A 147 1.11 -3.46 13.60
N ALA A 148 1.73 -2.84 12.60
CA ALA A 148 2.91 -1.98 12.79
C ALA A 148 2.54 -0.63 13.43
N PRO A 149 3.11 -0.26 14.61
CA PRO A 149 2.87 1.03 15.25
C PRO A 149 3.72 2.11 14.61
N PHE A 150 3.10 2.99 13.83
CA PHE A 150 3.78 4.12 13.22
C PHE A 150 3.68 5.38 14.08
N THR A 151 4.79 6.10 14.16
CA THR A 151 4.87 7.45 14.71
C THR A 151 5.26 8.40 13.61
N LEU A 152 4.70 9.61 13.66
CA LEU A 152 4.98 10.63 12.65
C LEU A 152 6.34 11.29 12.90
N PRO A 153 7.00 11.78 11.84
CA PRO A 153 8.25 12.49 11.96
C PRO A 153 8.04 13.80 12.73
N GLN A 154 9.00 14.17 13.59
CA GLN A 154 8.93 15.38 14.43
C GLN A 154 9.06 16.70 13.62
N SER A 155 9.47 16.62 12.36
CA SER A 155 9.66 17.77 11.48
C SER A 155 9.58 17.35 10.01
N GLY A 156 8.90 18.15 9.17
CA GLY A 156 8.78 17.97 7.72
C GLY A 156 7.42 17.45 7.26
N GLU A 157 6.83 18.09 6.25
CA GLU A 157 5.48 17.79 5.71
C GLU A 157 5.55 16.90 4.46
N PHE A 158 4.50 16.10 4.24
CA PHE A 158 4.28 15.33 3.02
C PHE A 158 3.63 16.22 1.94
N THR A 159 4.36 17.23 1.48
CA THR A 159 3.80 18.29 0.61
C THR A 159 3.42 17.80 -0.79
N ALA A 160 4.10 16.79 -1.32
CA ALA A 160 3.82 16.18 -2.62
C ALA A 160 2.72 15.10 -2.56
N LEU A 161 2.43 14.56 -1.37
CA LEU A 161 1.56 13.41 -1.21
C LEU A 161 0.11 13.78 -1.51
N ARG A 162 -0.48 13.03 -2.45
CA ARG A 162 -1.87 13.18 -2.91
C ARG A 162 -2.71 11.96 -2.57
N ASP A 163 -2.12 10.77 -2.66
CA ASP A 163 -2.80 9.51 -2.42
C ASP A 163 -2.14 8.79 -1.26
N LEU A 164 -2.92 8.45 -0.24
CA LEU A 164 -2.46 7.68 0.90
C LEU A 164 -3.39 6.50 1.14
N SER A 165 -2.81 5.31 1.18
CA SER A 165 -3.49 4.08 1.57
C SER A 165 -2.79 3.44 2.76
N LEU A 166 -3.55 3.18 3.82
CA LEU A 166 -3.09 2.58 5.05
C LEU A 166 -3.91 1.32 5.29
N THR A 167 -3.26 0.16 5.34
CA THR A 167 -3.91 -1.12 5.54
C THR A 167 -3.26 -1.86 6.70
N TRP A 168 -4.07 -2.36 7.65
CA TRP A 168 -3.65 -3.03 8.89
C TRP A 168 -2.65 -2.25 9.78
N CYS A 169 -2.50 -0.95 9.55
CA CYS A 169 -1.55 -0.09 10.26
C CYS A 169 -2.09 0.34 11.62
N ARG A 170 -1.18 0.73 12.54
CA ARG A 170 -1.53 1.44 13.78
C ARG A 170 -0.95 2.85 13.70
N ILE A 171 -1.79 3.81 13.32
CA ILE A 171 -1.42 5.22 13.18
C ILE A 171 -2.63 6.09 13.45
N ASP A 172 -2.42 7.25 14.08
CA ASP A 172 -3.46 8.25 14.26
C ASP A 172 -3.66 9.03 12.95
N PRO A 173 -4.82 8.88 12.27
CA PRO A 173 -5.08 9.54 11.00
C PRO A 173 -5.16 11.06 11.14
N ALA A 174 -5.62 11.58 12.28
CA ALA A 174 -5.74 13.02 12.50
C ALA A 174 -4.36 13.69 12.53
N ALA A 175 -3.43 13.09 13.28
CA ALA A 175 -2.05 13.56 13.33
C ALA A 175 -1.37 13.46 11.95
N LEU A 176 -1.67 12.42 11.17
CA LEU A 176 -1.07 12.24 9.84
C LEU A 176 -1.62 13.24 8.84
N LEU A 177 -2.93 13.53 8.87
CA LEU A 177 -3.58 14.50 7.99
C LEU A 177 -3.03 15.91 8.20
N ALA A 178 -2.70 16.27 9.44
CA ALA A 178 -2.04 17.55 9.75
C ALA A 178 -0.70 17.74 9.02
N MET A 179 -0.05 16.63 8.62
CA MET A 179 1.24 16.64 7.90
C MET A 179 1.10 16.56 6.38
N CYS A 180 -0.11 16.40 5.84
CA CYS A 180 -0.36 16.12 4.41
C CYS A 180 -1.27 17.20 3.77
N PRO A 181 -0.77 18.43 3.53
CA PRO A 181 -1.62 19.55 3.09
C PRO A 181 -2.22 19.37 1.68
N SER A 182 -1.58 18.57 0.83
CA SER A 182 -1.98 18.35 -0.57
C SER A 182 -2.79 17.06 -0.79
N LEU A 183 -3.20 16.37 0.29
CA LEU A 183 -3.81 15.06 0.20
C LEU A 183 -5.20 15.12 -0.45
N ARG A 184 -5.41 14.31 -1.48
CA ARG A 184 -6.65 14.21 -2.25
C ARG A 184 -7.40 12.91 -2.01
N VAL A 185 -6.68 11.82 -1.80
CA VAL A 185 -7.25 10.49 -1.56
C VAL A 185 -6.70 9.94 -0.26
N LEU A 186 -7.60 9.55 0.65
CA LEU A 186 -7.26 8.82 1.85
C LEU A 186 -8.06 7.51 1.91
N GLU A 187 -7.34 6.41 2.02
CA GLU A 187 -7.91 5.07 2.22
C GLU A 187 -7.33 4.46 3.50
N ILE A 188 -8.21 4.05 4.41
CA ILE A 188 -7.83 3.40 5.66
C ILE A 188 -8.61 2.09 5.75
N ASN A 189 -7.89 0.98 5.77
CA ASN A 189 -8.45 -0.37 5.76
C ASN A 189 -7.94 -1.17 6.97
N ASP A 190 -8.85 -1.65 7.81
CA ASP A 190 -8.57 -2.53 8.96
C ASP A 190 -7.43 -2.03 9.90
N CYS A 191 -7.24 -0.72 10.00
CA CYS A 191 -6.27 -0.11 10.92
C CYS A 191 -6.78 -0.17 12.37
N CYS A 192 -5.96 -0.64 13.31
CA CYS A 192 -6.40 -0.85 14.69
C CYS A 192 -6.37 0.46 15.53
N ALA A 193 -7.17 0.50 16.60
CA ALA A 193 -7.21 1.56 17.62
C ALA A 193 -7.89 2.88 17.23
N LEU A 194 -8.78 2.86 16.22
CA LEU A 194 -9.65 3.98 15.89
C LEU A 194 -10.97 3.88 16.67
N THR A 195 -11.02 4.46 17.86
CA THR A 195 -12.29 4.63 18.60
C THR A 195 -13.04 5.89 18.17
N ALA A 196 -12.29 6.93 17.78
CA ALA A 196 -12.80 8.17 17.22
C ALA A 196 -12.03 8.48 15.93
N VAL A 197 -12.75 8.89 14.89
CA VAL A 197 -12.15 9.27 13.60
C VAL A 197 -12.44 10.73 13.33
N THR A 198 -11.39 11.56 13.37
CA THR A 198 -11.45 12.98 13.01
C THR A 198 -10.70 13.22 11.71
N VAL A 199 -11.42 13.65 10.67
CA VAL A 199 -10.85 13.96 9.35
C VAL A 199 -11.19 15.40 9.01
N HIS A 200 -10.23 16.29 9.24
CA HIS A 200 -10.31 17.69 8.83
C HIS A 200 -9.29 17.94 7.72
N SER A 201 -9.75 18.23 6.51
CA SER A 201 -8.88 18.51 5.37
C SER A 201 -9.56 19.44 4.38
N SER A 202 -8.83 20.44 3.88
CA SER A 202 -9.33 21.38 2.87
C SER A 202 -9.10 20.90 1.43
N SER A 203 -8.31 19.85 1.21
CA SER A 203 -7.90 19.38 -0.13
C SER A 203 -8.41 17.98 -0.49
N LEU A 204 -8.98 17.26 0.48
CA LEU A 204 -9.40 15.87 0.31
C LEU A 204 -10.61 15.75 -0.63
N GLU A 205 -10.48 14.92 -1.67
CA GLU A 205 -11.50 14.67 -2.69
C GLU A 205 -12.17 13.29 -2.52
N LYS A 206 -11.45 12.29 -2.00
CA LYS A 206 -11.94 10.93 -1.73
C LYS A 206 -11.49 10.45 -0.34
N LEU A 207 -12.45 9.90 0.41
CA LEU A 207 -12.23 9.27 1.70
C LEU A 207 -12.85 7.87 1.70
N SER A 208 -12.06 6.85 2.03
CA SER A 208 -12.54 5.48 2.24
C SER A 208 -12.07 4.98 3.59
N LEU A 209 -13.03 4.63 4.45
CA LEU A 209 -12.79 4.02 5.74
C LEU A 209 -13.46 2.65 5.71
N CYS A 210 -12.68 1.56 5.75
CA CYS A 210 -13.21 0.19 5.73
C CYS A 210 -12.58 -0.62 6.87
N GLY A 211 -13.37 -1.28 7.70
CA GLY A 211 -12.81 -2.04 8.81
C GLY A 211 -13.81 -2.98 9.44
N THR A 212 -13.36 -4.22 9.64
CA THR A 212 -14.20 -5.34 10.11
C THR A 212 -14.17 -5.54 11.64
N GLN A 213 -13.48 -4.68 12.38
CA GLN A 213 -13.31 -4.77 13.85
C GLN A 213 -13.20 -3.38 14.50
N TRP A 214 -13.81 -2.37 13.90
CA TRP A 214 -13.74 -1.02 14.44
C TRP A 214 -14.88 -0.80 15.42
N GLU A 215 -14.57 -0.51 16.68
CA GLU A 215 -15.58 -0.04 17.65
C GLU A 215 -15.60 1.49 17.62
N ILE A 216 -16.07 2.07 16.50
CA ILE A 216 -16.09 3.53 16.36
C ILE A 216 -17.25 4.11 17.16
N SER A 217 -16.95 5.00 18.09
CA SER A 217 -17.93 5.76 18.88
C SER A 217 -18.19 7.17 18.32
N SER A 218 -17.27 7.73 17.54
CA SER A 218 -17.49 9.02 16.91
C SER A 218 -16.76 9.21 15.59
N ILE A 219 -17.45 9.83 14.63
CA ILE A 219 -16.89 10.27 13.34
C ILE A 219 -17.13 11.77 13.20
N ASP A 220 -16.06 12.54 13.02
CA ASP A 220 -16.13 13.96 12.68
C ASP A 220 -15.34 14.23 11.39
N ILE A 221 -16.05 14.53 10.32
CA ILE A 221 -15.48 14.77 8.99
C ILE A 221 -15.83 16.19 8.58
N ALA A 222 -14.81 17.02 8.39
CA ALA A 222 -14.93 18.36 7.83
C ALA A 222 -14.01 18.47 6.62
N ALA A 223 -14.58 18.24 5.43
CA ALA A 223 -13.84 18.24 4.17
C ALA A 223 -14.67 18.88 3.05
N PRO A 224 -14.49 20.19 2.79
CA PRO A 224 -15.35 20.94 1.87
C PRO A 224 -15.25 20.46 0.41
N GLU A 225 -14.08 19.98 -0.01
CA GLU A 225 -13.82 19.53 -1.39
C GLU A 225 -14.09 18.03 -1.61
N LEU A 226 -14.64 17.33 -0.60
CA LEU A 226 -14.85 15.89 -0.64
C LEU A 226 -15.98 15.52 -1.61
N LYS A 227 -15.68 14.66 -2.59
CA LYS A 227 -16.62 14.21 -3.64
C LYS A 227 -17.06 12.77 -3.43
N GLU A 228 -16.18 11.91 -2.92
CA GLU A 228 -16.46 10.51 -2.66
C GLU A 228 -16.20 10.16 -1.19
N LEU A 229 -17.20 9.60 -0.52
CA LEU A 229 -17.10 9.09 0.84
C LEU A 229 -17.56 7.63 0.85
N LYS A 230 -16.67 6.73 1.29
CA LYS A 230 -17.00 5.34 1.62
C LYS A 230 -16.75 5.10 3.11
N LEU A 231 -17.78 4.64 3.80
CA LEU A 231 -17.71 4.22 5.20
C LEU A 231 -18.24 2.79 5.26
N ASP A 232 -17.38 1.85 5.62
CA ASP A 232 -17.69 0.43 5.82
C ASP A 232 -17.15 0.05 7.18
N VAL A 233 -17.92 0.35 8.23
CA VAL A 233 -17.41 0.37 9.61
C VAL A 233 -18.39 -0.28 10.60
N GLU A 234 -17.83 -0.94 11.60
CA GLU A 234 -18.58 -1.33 12.79
C GLU A 234 -18.73 -0.13 13.75
N MET A 235 -19.86 -0.04 14.45
CA MET A 235 -20.21 1.11 15.30
C MET A 235 -20.60 0.66 16.70
N THR A 236 -20.29 1.50 17.70
CA THR A 236 -20.73 1.30 19.08
C THR A 236 -22.13 1.86 19.34
N ASP A 237 -22.72 1.51 20.49
CA ASP A 237 -24.03 1.99 20.95
C ASP A 237 -24.16 3.52 21.05
N GLU A 238 -23.08 4.19 21.38
CA GLU A 238 -23.03 5.64 21.61
C GLU A 238 -22.57 6.40 20.37
N PHE A 239 -22.66 5.78 19.19
CA PHE A 239 -22.15 6.35 17.96
C PHE A 239 -22.71 7.74 17.65
N SER A 240 -21.81 8.68 17.38
CA SER A 240 -22.15 10.03 16.93
C SER A 240 -21.39 10.39 15.66
N ALA A 241 -22.09 11.04 14.71
CA ALA A 241 -21.50 11.49 13.45
C ALA A 241 -21.73 12.98 13.22
N SER A 242 -20.68 13.69 12.84
CA SER A 242 -20.69 15.04 12.30
C SER A 242 -19.98 15.01 10.96
N ILE A 243 -20.71 15.27 9.86
CA ILE A 243 -20.16 15.17 8.52
C ILE A 243 -20.52 16.44 7.74
N LEU A 244 -19.52 17.28 7.52
CA LEU A 244 -19.58 18.54 6.81
C LEU A 244 -18.82 18.41 5.48
N VAL A 245 -19.53 17.90 4.47
CA VAL A 245 -18.99 17.56 3.14
C VAL A 245 -19.89 18.13 2.02
N PRO A 246 -19.96 19.47 1.86
CA PRO A 246 -20.91 20.13 0.97
C PRO A 246 -20.80 19.77 -0.52
N MET A 247 -19.64 19.28 -0.98
CA MET A 247 -19.40 18.92 -2.39
C MET A 247 -19.57 17.42 -2.69
N LEU A 248 -20.14 16.65 -1.74
CA LEU A 248 -20.25 15.20 -1.85
C LEU A 248 -21.16 14.76 -3.00
N GLN A 249 -20.64 13.90 -3.87
CA GLN A 249 -21.34 13.38 -5.06
C GLN A 249 -21.69 11.90 -4.93
N LYS A 250 -20.89 11.15 -4.17
CA LYS A 250 -21.02 9.71 -3.98
C LYS A 250 -20.83 9.37 -2.51
N LEU A 251 -21.85 8.75 -1.95
CA LEU A 251 -21.83 8.18 -0.61
C LEU A 251 -22.05 6.66 -0.74
N ASP A 252 -21.13 5.91 -0.15
CA ASP A 252 -21.28 4.47 0.10
C ASP A 252 -21.14 4.27 1.60
N TRP A 253 -22.25 3.98 2.26
CA TRP A 253 -22.32 3.87 3.71
C TRP A 253 -22.80 2.46 4.02
N ASP A 254 -21.93 1.62 4.57
CA ASP A 254 -22.24 0.30 5.12
C ASP A 254 -21.84 0.32 6.60
N CYS A 255 -22.82 0.17 7.48
CA CYS A 255 -22.56 0.16 8.91
C CYS A 255 -23.18 -1.06 9.54
N SER A 256 -22.36 -1.80 10.27
CA SER A 256 -22.75 -2.98 11.02
C SER A 256 -22.74 -2.73 12.52
N PHE A 257 -23.73 -3.29 13.20
CA PHE A 257 -23.89 -3.24 14.65
C PHE A 257 -23.62 -4.65 15.20
N PRO A 258 -22.46 -4.90 15.83
CA PRO A 258 -22.07 -6.25 16.21
C PRO A 258 -22.99 -6.88 17.27
N ASP A 259 -23.62 -6.07 18.16
CA ASP A 259 -24.29 -6.62 19.35
C ASP A 259 -25.72 -6.09 19.69
N HIS A 260 -26.41 -5.30 18.85
CA HIS A 260 -27.55 -4.49 19.37
C HIS A 260 -28.92 -4.47 18.65
N ASN A 261 -29.92 -4.16 19.50
CA ASN A 261 -31.39 -4.17 19.38
C ASN A 261 -32.00 -2.97 18.63
N VAL A 262 -31.43 -2.51 17.51
CA VAL A 262 -32.14 -1.51 16.70
C VAL A 262 -33.28 -2.23 15.97
N GLY A 263 -34.42 -2.41 16.62
CA GLY A 263 -35.43 -3.40 16.29
C GLY A 263 -36.84 -2.87 16.20
N VAL A 264 -37.68 -3.48 15.36
CA VAL A 264 -39.13 -3.28 15.45
C VAL A 264 -39.68 -4.30 16.46
N GLY A 265 -39.80 -3.88 17.73
CA GLY A 265 -40.21 -4.74 18.84
C GLY A 265 -39.04 -5.51 19.49
N GLU A 266 -39.33 -6.42 20.43
CA GLU A 266 -38.30 -7.11 21.25
C GLU A 266 -37.53 -8.22 20.52
N LEU A 267 -37.96 -8.63 19.33
CA LEU A 267 -37.47 -9.82 18.62
C LEU A 267 -36.54 -9.52 17.44
N TRP A 268 -36.74 -8.39 16.78
CA TRP A 268 -36.02 -8.04 15.56
C TRP A 268 -34.83 -7.14 15.91
N ARG A 269 -33.67 -7.37 15.32
CA ARG A 269 -32.45 -6.57 15.52
C ARG A 269 -31.89 -6.14 14.17
N LEU A 270 -31.62 -4.85 13.98
CA LEU A 270 -30.96 -4.31 12.79
C LEU A 270 -29.46 -4.56 12.91
N ARG A 271 -28.98 -5.37 11.99
CA ARG A 271 -27.59 -5.76 11.85
C ARG A 271 -26.79 -4.76 11.05
N SER A 272 -27.39 -4.23 9.98
CA SER A 272 -26.74 -3.21 9.17
C SER A 272 -27.71 -2.30 8.45
N ILE A 273 -27.27 -1.05 8.24
CA ILE A 273 -27.89 -0.09 7.35
C ILE A 273 -26.88 0.20 6.25
N CYS A 274 -27.29 0.03 5.00
CA CYS A 274 -26.48 0.36 3.85
C CYS A 274 -27.17 1.41 2.98
N GLU A 275 -26.55 2.53 2.66
CA GLU A 275 -26.99 3.43 1.60
C GLU A 275 -26.08 3.28 0.38
N ARG A 276 -26.66 2.90 -0.77
CA ARG A 276 -25.93 2.73 -2.03
C ARG A 276 -26.66 3.36 -3.20
N LYS A 277 -25.90 3.87 -4.17
CA LYS A 277 -26.46 4.38 -5.43
C LYS A 277 -26.60 3.25 -6.45
N ILE A 278 -27.84 2.87 -6.77
CA ILE A 278 -28.16 1.79 -7.72
C ILE A 278 -29.02 2.36 -8.85
N TYR A 279 -28.56 2.23 -10.10
CA TYR A 279 -29.23 2.78 -11.30
C TYR A 279 -29.62 4.27 -11.21
N GLY A 280 -28.82 5.07 -10.50
CA GLY A 280 -29.09 6.51 -10.32
C GLY A 280 -30.01 6.85 -9.14
N TYR A 281 -30.55 5.86 -8.42
CA TYR A 281 -31.35 6.05 -7.21
C TYR A 281 -30.52 5.79 -5.94
N HIS A 282 -30.78 6.55 -4.88
CA HIS A 282 -30.27 6.25 -3.54
C HIS A 282 -31.14 5.13 -2.93
N VAL A 283 -30.55 3.97 -2.68
CA VAL A 283 -31.21 2.80 -2.12
C VAL A 283 -30.68 2.58 -0.71
N VAL A 284 -31.57 2.73 0.28
CA VAL A 284 -31.29 2.36 1.66
C VAL A 284 -31.74 0.92 1.87
N SER A 285 -30.81 0.05 2.21
CA SER A 285 -31.03 -1.35 2.58
C SER A 285 -30.92 -1.47 4.10
N MET A 286 -31.88 -2.13 4.72
CA MET A 286 -31.86 -2.44 6.15
C MET A 286 -31.88 -3.95 6.32
N TYR A 287 -30.89 -4.49 7.02
CA TYR A 287 -30.81 -5.91 7.34
C TYR A 287 -31.21 -6.12 8.79
N ILE A 288 -32.40 -6.68 9.01
CA ILE A 288 -32.89 -7.06 10.33
C ILE A 288 -32.91 -8.59 10.47
N TYR A 289 -32.55 -9.12 11.64
CA TYR A 289 -32.64 -10.54 11.97
C TYR A 289 -33.46 -10.74 13.25
N CYS A 290 -34.03 -11.94 13.44
CA CYS A 290 -34.83 -12.27 14.61
C CYS A 290 -34.04 -13.21 15.52
N ASP A 291 -33.85 -12.86 16.79
CA ASP A 291 -33.34 -13.81 17.78
C ASP A 291 -34.44 -14.85 18.04
N SER A 292 -34.12 -16.13 17.82
CA SER A 292 -35.05 -17.21 18.12
C SER A 292 -35.12 -17.35 19.64
N ALA A 293 -36.29 -17.08 20.22
CA ALA A 293 -36.52 -17.20 21.66
C ALA A 293 -36.10 -18.60 22.17
N VAL A 294 -35.23 -18.62 23.19
CA VAL A 294 -34.99 -19.78 24.07
C VAL A 294 -35.84 -19.60 25.32
#